data_AF-A0A7M2QTB2-F1
#
_entry.id   AF-A0A7M2QTB2-F1
#
_cell.length_a   1.000
_cell.length_b   1.000
_cell.length_c   1.000
_cell.angle_alpha   90.00
_cell.angle_beta   90.00
_cell.angle_gamma   90.00
#
_symmetry.space_group_name_H-M   'P 1'
#
loop_
_entity.id
_entity.type
_entity.pdbx_description
1 polymer ?
#
loop_
_entity_poly.entity_id
_entity_poly.type
_entity_poly.pdbx_seq_one_letter_code
_entity_poly.pdbx_strand_id
1 'polypeptide(L)'
;MKKLLSWKIQLIVLALVVVAEFIGIKNFDLGIGVVALFPMLYALIIGAVISLPKLKLLSEKDMNIAANILGISFMLFVAKLGTLMGPSLPQLMDAGLSLTLQEVGHFFGTIVFGLPIALLIGMKREAVGATFSIDREPNLAIIAEKYGADSPEGRGALGVYVCGTLFGAIYLTILASILANSGWFHPISLAMGAGVGSGSMMAAMTGALAIIFPESANDIALFAGAANLITTIVGTYVCIFFSLPVTNYLYRKLEPVLGRRSRKAENKA
;
A
#
# COMPACT_ATOMS: atom_id res chain seq x y z
N MET A 1 -11.19 -25.24 13.08
CA MET A 1 -12.39 -24.82 12.33
C MET A 1 -13.42 -24.03 13.14
N LYS A 2 -13.93 -24.49 14.30
CA LYS A 2 -14.94 -23.73 15.09
C LYS A 2 -14.54 -22.30 15.52
N LYS A 3 -13.24 -21.98 15.59
CA LYS A 3 -12.72 -20.62 15.87
C LYS A 3 -12.77 -19.65 14.68
N LEU A 4 -12.92 -20.13 13.44
CA LEU A 4 -12.82 -19.31 12.22
C LEU A 4 -14.17 -18.74 11.75
N LEU A 5 -15.29 -19.30 12.23
CA LEU A 5 -16.65 -18.90 11.87
C LEU A 5 -17.37 -18.29 13.07
N SER A 6 -16.86 -17.17 13.60
CA SER A 6 -17.71 -16.33 14.44
C SER A 6 -18.79 -15.72 13.55
N TRP A 7 -20.03 -16.22 13.65
CA TRP A 7 -21.18 -15.73 12.88
C TRP A 7 -21.34 -14.21 13.03
N LYS A 8 -21.04 -13.68 14.22
CA LYS A 8 -21.04 -12.26 14.54
C LYS A 8 -20.08 -11.48 13.63
N ILE A 9 -18.83 -11.94 13.50
CA ILE A 9 -17.83 -11.25 12.67
C ILE A 9 -18.20 -11.37 11.20
N GLN A 10 -18.65 -12.53 10.74
CA GLN A 10 -19.06 -12.73 9.35
C GLN A 10 -20.23 -11.82 8.97
N LEU A 11 -21.22 -11.64 9.86
CA LEU A 11 -22.31 -10.68 9.65
C LEU A 11 -21.82 -9.23 9.63
N ILE A 12 -20.90 -8.86 10.51
CA ILE A 12 -20.31 -7.51 10.52
C ILE A 12 -19.57 -7.26 9.21
N VAL A 13 -18.74 -8.20 8.76
CA VAL A 13 -18.02 -8.10 7.48
C VAL A 13 -19.00 -7.98 6.32
N LEU A 14 -20.03 -8.82 6.27
CA LEU A 14 -21.06 -8.76 5.23
C LEU A 14 -21.77 -7.41 5.22
N ALA A 15 -22.20 -6.91 6.38
CA ALA A 15 -22.86 -5.62 6.50
C ALA A 15 -21.94 -4.46 6.06
N LEU A 16 -20.66 -4.49 6.46
CA LEU A 16 -19.67 -3.49 6.04
C LEU A 16 -19.49 -3.50 4.52
N VAL A 17 -19.38 -4.68 3.91
CA VAL A 17 -19.25 -4.81 2.45
C VAL A 17 -20.49 -4.26 1.77
N VAL A 18 -21.69 -4.65 2.20
CA VAL A 18 -22.94 -4.15 1.61
C VAL A 18 -23.04 -2.63 1.71
N VAL A 19 -22.75 -2.05 2.87
CA VAL A 19 -22.80 -0.59 3.06
C VAL A 19 -21.74 0.11 2.21
N ALA A 20 -20.52 -0.39 2.19
CA ALA A 20 -19.41 0.19 1.43
C ALA A 20 -19.68 0.16 -0.08
N GLU A 21 -20.12 -0.98 -0.61
CA GLU A 21 -20.47 -1.15 -2.02
C GLU A 21 -21.71 -0.34 -2.40
N PHE A 22 -22.70 -0.20 -1.51
CA PHE A 22 -23.87 0.63 -1.74
C PHE A 22 -23.52 2.11 -1.87
N ILE A 23 -22.54 2.60 -1.11
CA ILE A 23 -22.01 3.96 -1.27
C ILE A 23 -21.30 4.10 -2.63
N GLY A 24 -20.55 3.07 -3.03
CA GLY A 24 -19.83 3.02 -4.29
C GLY A 24 -18.64 3.98 -4.36
N ILE A 25 -18.05 4.12 -5.54
CA ILE A 25 -16.93 5.05 -5.75
C ILE A 25 -17.49 6.49 -5.77
N LYS A 26 -16.90 7.37 -4.96
CA LYS A 26 -17.22 8.81 -4.99
C LYS A 26 -16.01 9.60 -5.47
N ASN A 27 -16.17 10.29 -6.58
CA ASN A 27 -15.16 11.17 -7.13
C ASN A 27 -15.42 12.59 -6.64
N PHE A 28 -14.38 13.21 -6.08
CA PHE A 28 -14.38 14.61 -5.69
C PHE A 28 -13.39 15.35 -6.56
N ASP A 29 -13.87 16.32 -7.33
CA ASP A 29 -13.01 17.24 -8.04
C ASP A 29 -12.58 18.34 -7.06
N LEU A 30 -11.28 18.40 -6.75
CA LEU A 30 -10.70 19.40 -5.86
C LEU A 30 -10.08 20.56 -6.64
N GLY A 31 -10.26 20.63 -7.97
CA GLY A 31 -9.66 21.64 -8.85
C GLY A 31 -8.16 21.45 -9.10
N ILE A 32 -7.43 20.84 -8.17
CA ILE A 32 -6.02 20.42 -8.31
C ILE A 32 -5.87 18.96 -8.77
N GLY A 33 -6.98 18.24 -8.93
CA GLY A 33 -7.03 16.81 -9.26
C GLY A 33 -8.31 16.17 -8.73
N VAL A 34 -8.56 14.93 -9.17
CA VAL A 34 -9.75 14.15 -8.78
C VAL A 34 -9.40 13.16 -7.69
N VAL A 35 -9.97 13.29 -6.49
CA VAL A 35 -9.82 12.28 -5.44
C VAL A 35 -10.97 11.28 -5.51
N ALA A 36 -10.64 10.03 -5.76
CA ALA A 36 -11.60 8.93 -5.79
C ALA A 36 -11.60 8.21 -4.43
N LEU A 37 -12.75 8.25 -3.73
CA LEU A 37 -12.98 7.48 -2.52
C LEU A 37 -13.58 6.12 -2.88
N PHE A 38 -12.84 5.06 -2.61
CA PHE A 38 -13.23 3.69 -2.92
C PHE A 38 -14.02 3.06 -1.76
N PRO A 39 -14.93 2.11 -2.05
CA PRO A 39 -15.67 1.34 -1.03
C PRO A 39 -14.81 0.87 0.15
N MET A 40 -13.62 0.37 -0.15
CA MET A 40 -12.65 -0.12 0.81
C MET A 40 -12.26 0.91 1.88
N LEU A 41 -12.20 2.20 1.53
CA LEU A 41 -11.91 3.26 2.48
C LEU A 41 -13.03 3.43 3.50
N TYR A 42 -14.29 3.39 3.07
CA TYR A 42 -15.43 3.46 3.99
C TYR A 42 -15.47 2.24 4.90
N ALA A 43 -15.23 1.04 4.36
CA ALA A 43 -15.16 -0.18 5.15
C ALA A 43 -14.07 -0.09 6.24
N LEU A 44 -12.91 0.49 5.90
CA LEU A 44 -11.81 0.71 6.83
C LEU A 44 -12.17 1.72 7.92
N ILE A 45 -12.76 2.86 7.56
CA ILE A 45 -13.16 3.90 8.53
C ILE A 45 -14.25 3.36 9.46
N ILE A 46 -15.30 2.74 8.92
CA ILE A 46 -16.38 2.17 9.73
C ILE A 46 -15.82 1.03 10.61
N GLY A 47 -14.97 0.17 10.05
CA GLY A 47 -14.25 -0.89 10.77
C GLY A 47 -13.42 -0.36 11.94
N ALA A 48 -12.70 0.74 11.73
CA ALA A 48 -11.94 1.42 12.78
C ALA A 48 -12.85 1.99 13.87
N VAL A 49 -13.99 2.59 13.48
CA VAL A 49 -14.97 3.11 14.45
C VAL A 49 -15.58 1.99 15.29
N ILE A 50 -16.08 0.92 14.67
CA ILE A 50 -16.73 -0.19 15.41
C ILE A 50 -15.77 -1.00 16.29
N SER A 51 -14.47 -0.95 15.99
CA SER A 51 -13.43 -1.58 16.81
C SER A 51 -12.98 -0.75 18.00
N LEU A 52 -13.48 0.50 18.13
CA LEU A 52 -13.19 1.33 19.30
C LEU A 52 -13.71 0.66 20.59
N PRO A 53 -12.86 0.48 21.62
CA PRO A 53 -13.26 -0.15 22.89
C PRO A 53 -14.46 0.52 23.57
N LYS A 54 -14.62 1.84 23.37
CA LYS A 54 -15.73 2.64 23.93
C LYS A 54 -17.10 2.21 23.41
N LEU A 55 -17.20 1.71 22.18
CA LEU A 55 -18.49 1.29 21.60
C LEU A 55 -18.92 -0.09 22.11
N LYS A 56 -18.02 -0.88 22.70
CA LYS A 56 -18.27 -2.24 23.21
C LYS A 56 -18.94 -3.19 22.20
N LEU A 57 -18.85 -2.88 20.90
CA LEU A 57 -19.41 -3.69 19.82
C LEU A 57 -18.56 -4.93 19.54
N LEU A 58 -17.25 -4.80 19.63
CA LEU A 58 -16.27 -5.87 19.41
C LEU A 58 -15.47 -6.14 20.68
N SER A 59 -15.27 -7.43 20.98
CA SER A 59 -14.39 -7.88 22.05
C SER A 59 -12.98 -8.18 21.52
N GLU A 60 -11.97 -8.24 22.39
CA GLU A 60 -10.63 -8.70 22.00
C GLU A 60 -10.64 -10.10 21.37
N LYS A 61 -11.52 -10.98 21.85
CA LYS A 61 -11.72 -12.29 21.23
C LYS A 61 -12.21 -12.16 19.79
N ASP A 62 -13.13 -11.22 19.53
CA ASP A 62 -13.60 -10.96 18.17
C ASP A 62 -12.47 -10.41 17.30
N MET A 63 -11.68 -9.46 17.81
CA MET A 63 -10.54 -8.88 17.08
C MET A 63 -9.48 -9.94 16.73
N ASN A 64 -9.18 -10.85 17.66
CA ASN A 64 -8.27 -11.97 17.41
C ASN A 64 -8.81 -12.95 16.35
N ILE A 65 -10.12 -13.18 16.31
CA ILE A 65 -10.72 -14.00 15.25
C ILE A 65 -10.63 -13.28 13.90
N ALA A 66 -10.89 -11.97 13.86
CA ALA A 66 -10.74 -11.17 12.65
C ALA A 66 -9.29 -11.21 12.10
N ALA A 67 -8.28 -11.11 12.98
CA ALA A 67 -6.88 -11.25 12.60
C ALA A 67 -6.55 -12.64 11.99
N ASN A 68 -7.15 -13.71 12.51
CA ASN A 68 -6.99 -15.05 11.94
C ASN A 68 -7.68 -15.18 10.57
N ILE A 69 -8.89 -14.62 10.42
CA ILE A 69 -9.60 -14.58 9.14
C ILE A 69 -8.77 -13.81 8.12
N LEU A 70 -8.15 -12.70 8.51
CA LEU A 70 -7.28 -11.90 7.65
C LEU A 70 -6.13 -12.73 7.06
N GLY A 71 -5.47 -13.56 7.89
CA GLY A 71 -4.42 -14.47 7.40
C GLY A 71 -4.93 -15.46 6.34
N ILE A 72 -6.11 -16.06 6.54
CA ILE A 72 -6.72 -16.98 5.57
C ILE A 72 -7.12 -16.23 4.29
N SER A 73 -7.72 -15.05 4.43
CA SER A 73 -8.09 -14.20 3.30
C SER A 73 -6.85 -13.83 2.47
N PHE A 74 -5.72 -13.54 3.12
CA PHE A 74 -4.46 -13.30 2.44
C PHE A 74 -3.91 -14.53 1.72
N MET A 75 -4.03 -15.74 2.27
CA MET A 75 -3.66 -16.96 1.54
C MET A 75 -4.47 -17.13 0.24
N LEU A 76 -5.80 -16.95 0.32
CA LEU A 76 -6.66 -16.99 -0.87
C LEU A 76 -6.32 -15.88 -1.86
N PHE A 77 -5.98 -14.70 -1.34
CA PHE A 77 -5.57 -13.56 -2.14
C PHE A 77 -4.24 -13.84 -2.86
N VAL A 78 -3.23 -14.39 -2.19
CA VAL A 78 -1.94 -14.79 -2.80
C VAL A 78 -2.17 -15.84 -3.89
N ALA A 79 -3.02 -16.83 -3.64
CA ALA A 79 -3.36 -17.82 -4.65
C ALA A 79 -4.01 -17.18 -5.89
N LYS A 80 -4.96 -16.26 -5.69
CA LYS A 80 -5.59 -15.49 -6.77
C LYS A 80 -4.59 -14.60 -7.51
N LEU A 81 -3.69 -13.94 -6.78
CA LEU A 81 -2.63 -13.13 -7.39
C LEU A 81 -1.73 -14.01 -8.25
N GLY A 82 -1.25 -15.14 -7.74
CA GLY A 82 -0.43 -16.07 -8.50
C GLY A 82 -1.06 -16.51 -9.82
N THR A 83 -2.37 -16.77 -9.85
CA THR A 83 -3.08 -17.15 -11.08
C THR A 83 -3.29 -15.98 -12.04
N LEU A 84 -3.50 -14.77 -11.54
CA LEU A 84 -3.59 -13.55 -12.36
C LEU A 84 -2.23 -13.14 -12.94
N MET A 85 -1.14 -13.38 -12.22
CA MET A 85 0.21 -12.91 -12.57
C MET A 85 0.92 -13.85 -13.55
N GLY A 86 0.65 -15.16 -13.50
CA GLY A 86 1.32 -16.15 -14.36
C GLY A 86 1.34 -15.80 -15.86
N PRO A 87 0.21 -15.41 -16.47
CA PRO A 87 0.17 -15.01 -17.89
C PRO A 87 0.98 -13.76 -18.24
N SER A 88 1.34 -12.92 -17.26
CA SER A 88 2.04 -11.65 -17.49
C SER A 88 3.57 -11.78 -17.37
N LEU A 89 4.09 -12.96 -17.05
CA LEU A 89 5.54 -13.21 -16.98
C LEU A 89 6.31 -12.91 -18.28
N PRO A 90 5.77 -13.17 -19.49
CA PRO A 90 6.45 -12.76 -20.73
C PRO A 90 6.55 -11.23 -20.85
N GLN A 91 5.50 -10.50 -20.45
CA GLN A 91 5.46 -9.03 -20.51
C GLN A 91 6.48 -8.40 -19.54
N LEU A 92 6.77 -9.05 -18.41
CA LEU A 92 7.87 -8.66 -17.51
C LEU A 92 9.23 -8.73 -18.23
N MET A 93 9.45 -9.78 -19.03
CA MET A 93 10.70 -9.92 -19.79
C MET A 93 10.81 -8.87 -20.90
N ASP A 94 9.70 -8.53 -21.55
CA ASP A 94 9.67 -7.59 -22.68
C ASP A 94 9.68 -6.12 -22.26
N ALA A 95 9.00 -5.75 -21.16
CA ALA A 95 9.02 -4.40 -20.59
C ALA A 95 10.32 -4.07 -19.83
N GLY A 96 11.31 -4.97 -19.89
CA GLY A 96 12.31 -5.21 -18.86
C GLY A 96 13.04 -3.98 -18.31
N LEU A 97 13.46 -3.01 -19.14
CA LEU A 97 14.31 -1.92 -18.63
C LEU A 97 13.51 -0.77 -18.00
N SER A 98 12.47 -0.27 -18.66
CA SER A 98 11.67 0.86 -18.16
C SER A 98 10.98 0.50 -16.85
N LEU A 99 10.48 -0.73 -16.75
CA LEU A 99 9.86 -1.25 -15.56
C LEU A 99 10.87 -1.49 -14.43
N THR A 100 12.03 -2.08 -14.73
CA THR A 100 13.06 -2.29 -13.71
C THR A 100 13.49 -0.95 -13.11
N LEU A 101 13.63 0.09 -13.94
CA LEU A 101 13.96 1.44 -13.45
C LEU A 101 12.85 2.04 -12.57
N GLN A 102 11.58 1.82 -12.93
CA GLN A 102 10.43 2.23 -12.10
C GLN A 102 10.43 1.53 -10.73
N GLU A 103 10.58 0.21 -10.71
CA GLU A 103 10.64 -0.55 -9.46
C GLU A 103 11.87 -0.23 -8.62
N VAL A 104 13.00 0.08 -9.25
CA VAL A 104 14.19 0.62 -8.56
C VAL A 104 13.85 1.95 -7.88
N GLY A 105 13.05 2.82 -8.52
CA GLY A 105 12.55 4.05 -7.92
C GLY A 105 11.71 3.79 -6.67
N HIS A 106 10.76 2.86 -6.73
CA HIS A 106 9.95 2.44 -5.58
C HIS A 106 10.84 1.90 -4.46
N PHE A 107 11.76 1.00 -4.79
CA PHE A 107 12.74 0.43 -3.86
C PHE A 107 13.57 1.52 -3.17
N PHE A 108 14.08 2.48 -3.93
CA PHE A 108 14.94 3.54 -3.40
C PHE A 108 14.16 4.44 -2.44
N GLY A 109 12.94 4.81 -2.80
CA GLY A 109 12.05 5.60 -1.93
C GLY A 109 11.77 4.90 -0.60
N THR A 110 11.22 3.69 -0.65
CA THR A 110 10.71 3.03 0.56
C THR A 110 11.84 2.48 1.42
N ILE A 111 12.88 1.88 0.84
CA ILE A 111 13.92 1.18 1.60
C ILE A 111 15.10 2.09 1.93
N VAL A 112 15.62 2.84 0.96
CA VAL A 112 16.83 3.64 1.19
C VAL A 112 16.52 4.87 2.05
N PHE A 113 15.37 5.52 1.84
CA PHE A 113 14.95 6.64 2.67
C PHE A 113 14.00 6.25 3.81
N GLY A 114 12.99 5.43 3.53
CA GLY A 114 11.99 5.08 4.53
C GLY A 114 12.54 4.29 5.71
N LEU A 115 13.40 3.28 5.48
CA LEU A 115 13.93 2.45 6.57
C LEU A 115 14.78 3.25 7.59
N PRO A 116 15.75 4.10 7.19
CA PRO A 116 16.46 4.94 8.15
C PRO A 116 15.54 5.85 8.95
N ILE A 117 14.55 6.48 8.31
CA ILE A 117 13.60 7.39 8.97
C ILE A 117 12.76 6.60 9.98
N ALA A 118 12.21 5.44 9.60
CA ALA A 118 11.46 4.55 10.48
C ALA A 118 12.27 4.14 11.73
N LEU A 119 13.55 3.80 11.54
CA LEU A 119 14.44 3.45 12.65
C LEU A 119 14.75 4.66 13.56
N LEU A 120 14.87 5.86 12.99
CA LEU A 120 15.13 7.10 13.75
C LEU A 120 13.94 7.49 14.64
N ILE A 121 12.71 7.26 14.18
CA ILE A 121 11.50 7.49 14.98
C ILE A 121 11.20 6.35 15.98
N GLY A 122 12.10 5.36 16.07
CA GLY A 122 12.04 4.30 17.09
C GLY A 122 11.36 3.01 16.67
N MET A 123 10.89 2.88 15.42
CA MET A 123 10.35 1.62 14.94
C MET A 123 11.42 0.52 14.94
N LYS A 124 11.03 -0.72 15.23
CA LYS A 124 11.92 -1.89 15.25
C LYS A 124 11.58 -2.80 14.09
N ARG A 125 11.06 -3.99 14.37
CA ARG A 125 10.69 -4.96 13.32
C ARG A 125 9.52 -4.45 12.47
N GLU A 126 8.68 -3.58 13.03
CA GLU A 126 7.66 -2.82 12.31
C GLU A 126 8.25 -2.04 11.13
N ALA A 127 9.48 -1.52 11.26
CA ALA A 127 10.14 -0.78 10.19
C ALA A 127 10.34 -1.64 8.94
N VAL A 128 10.63 -2.94 9.10
CA VAL A 128 10.81 -3.84 7.95
C VAL A 128 9.50 -3.98 7.19
N GLY A 129 8.40 -4.22 7.91
CA GLY A 129 7.08 -4.33 7.31
C GLY A 129 6.60 -3.02 6.69
N ALA A 130 6.94 -1.88 7.28
CA ALA A 130 6.51 -0.56 6.80
C ALA A 130 7.33 0.01 5.63
N THR A 131 8.49 -0.57 5.31
CA THR A 131 9.44 0.09 4.38
C THR A 131 9.92 -0.80 3.25
N PHE A 132 9.63 -2.10 3.27
CA PHE A 132 9.99 -2.97 2.15
C PHE A 132 9.17 -2.67 0.88
N SER A 133 8.04 -1.95 1.01
CA SER A 133 7.17 -1.57 -0.10
C SER A 133 6.27 -0.38 0.32
N ILE A 134 5.33 0.03 -0.55
CA ILE A 134 4.25 0.97 -0.17
C ILE A 134 3.01 0.27 0.43
N ASP A 135 3.16 -1.01 0.75
CA ASP A 135 2.23 -1.91 1.42
C ASP A 135 0.83 -1.95 0.82
N ARG A 136 0.76 -2.24 -0.49
CA ARG A 136 -0.51 -2.61 -1.14
C ARG A 136 -0.88 -4.05 -0.82
N GLU A 137 -2.07 -4.46 -1.24
CA GLU A 137 -2.68 -5.74 -0.88
C GLU A 137 -1.75 -6.94 -1.13
N PRO A 138 -1.01 -7.04 -2.27
CA PRO A 138 -0.06 -8.14 -2.46
C PRO A 138 1.03 -8.19 -1.39
N ASN A 139 1.49 -7.02 -0.95
CA ASN A 139 2.59 -6.85 0.00
C ASN A 139 2.16 -7.24 1.42
N LEU A 140 0.92 -6.88 1.82
CA LEU A 140 0.34 -7.35 3.08
C LEU A 140 0.29 -8.87 3.13
N ALA A 141 -0.07 -9.50 2.02
CA ALA A 141 -0.17 -10.94 1.95
C ALA A 141 1.21 -11.62 2.00
N ILE A 142 2.24 -11.04 1.36
CA ILE A 142 3.64 -11.49 1.49
C ILE A 142 4.11 -11.43 2.97
N ILE A 143 3.85 -10.33 3.66
CA ILE A 143 4.26 -10.17 5.06
C ILE A 143 3.49 -11.11 5.97
N ALA A 144 2.18 -11.24 5.77
CA ALA A 144 1.36 -12.14 6.55
C ALA A 144 1.79 -13.60 6.39
N GLU A 145 2.14 -14.02 5.17
CA GLU A 145 2.65 -15.38 4.91
C GLU A 145 4.03 -15.59 5.55
N LYS A 146 4.94 -14.60 5.45
CA LYS A 146 6.32 -14.76 5.91
C LYS A 146 6.50 -14.59 7.42
N TYR A 147 5.75 -13.68 8.04
CA TYR A 147 5.91 -13.29 9.45
C TYR A 147 4.67 -13.54 10.29
N GLY A 148 3.49 -13.71 9.69
CA GLY A 148 2.21 -13.73 10.38
C GLY A 148 1.54 -12.36 10.40
N ALA A 149 0.22 -12.32 10.27
CA ALA A 149 -0.54 -11.06 10.22
C ALA A 149 -0.46 -10.23 11.51
N ASP A 150 -0.25 -10.86 12.66
CA ASP A 150 -0.10 -10.19 13.97
C ASP A 150 1.37 -9.97 14.40
N SER A 151 2.31 -10.20 13.49
CA SER A 151 3.73 -9.89 13.74
C SER A 151 3.98 -8.39 13.80
N PRO A 152 5.08 -7.93 14.43
CA PRO A 152 5.53 -6.54 14.32
C PRO A 152 5.60 -6.04 12.86
N GLU A 153 6.12 -6.87 11.96
CA GLU A 153 6.19 -6.60 10.52
C GLU A 153 4.78 -6.44 9.94
N GLY A 154 3.86 -7.35 10.26
CA GLY A 154 2.46 -7.28 9.86
C GLY A 154 1.79 -5.99 10.31
N ARG A 155 2.02 -5.56 11.56
CA ARG A 155 1.52 -4.28 12.08
C ARG A 155 2.12 -3.07 11.36
N GLY A 156 3.42 -3.11 11.06
CA GLY A 156 4.08 -2.07 10.28
C GLY A 156 3.48 -1.91 8.88
N ALA A 157 3.35 -3.03 8.16
CA ALA A 157 2.80 -3.07 6.82
C ALA A 157 1.32 -2.63 6.79
N LEU A 158 0.52 -3.13 7.76
CA LEU A 158 -0.87 -2.72 7.90
C LEU A 158 -1.01 -1.22 8.20
N GLY A 159 -0.11 -0.66 9.02
CA GLY A 159 -0.08 0.77 9.32
C GLY A 159 0.14 1.62 8.06
N VAL A 160 1.11 1.26 7.23
CA VAL A 160 1.39 1.96 5.97
C VAL A 160 0.25 1.77 4.96
N TYR A 161 -0.33 0.58 4.89
CA TYR A 161 -1.51 0.35 4.06
C TYR A 161 -2.67 1.27 4.45
N VAL A 162 -2.99 1.34 5.75
CA VAL A 162 -4.08 2.18 6.28
C VAL A 162 -3.79 3.65 6.01
N CYS A 163 -2.62 4.14 6.44
CA CYS A 163 -2.22 5.53 6.26
C CYS A 163 -2.16 5.92 4.78
N GLY A 164 -1.59 5.05 3.94
CA GLY A 164 -1.53 5.29 2.50
C GLY A 164 -2.93 5.31 1.87
N THR A 165 -3.83 4.42 2.27
CA THR A 165 -5.21 4.43 1.74
C THR A 165 -5.96 5.70 2.14
N LEU A 166 -5.73 6.21 3.35
CA LEU A 166 -6.37 7.44 3.84
C LEU A 166 -5.78 8.71 3.23
N PHE A 167 -4.45 8.83 3.19
CA PHE A 167 -3.76 10.09 2.88
C PHE A 167 -2.97 10.07 1.58
N GLY A 168 -2.66 8.88 1.07
CA GLY A 168 -1.74 8.71 -0.06
C GLY A 168 -2.26 9.33 -1.35
N ALA A 169 -3.55 9.23 -1.64
CA ALA A 169 -4.13 9.88 -2.84
C ALA A 169 -3.93 11.40 -2.80
N ILE A 170 -4.22 12.04 -1.67
CA ILE A 170 -4.07 13.50 -1.50
C ILE A 170 -2.60 13.90 -1.64
N TYR A 171 -1.70 13.21 -0.92
CA TYR A 171 -0.28 13.49 -0.96
C TYR A 171 0.30 13.35 -2.37
N LEU A 172 -0.04 12.25 -3.05
CA LEU A 172 0.48 11.95 -4.38
C LEU A 172 -0.09 12.86 -5.46
N THR A 173 -1.36 13.27 -5.36
CA THR A 173 -1.93 14.31 -6.24
C THR A 173 -1.16 15.61 -6.11
N ILE A 174 -0.89 16.09 -4.89
CA ILE A 174 -0.11 17.31 -4.67
C ILE A 174 1.31 17.16 -5.24
N LEU A 175 1.97 16.03 -4.97
CA LEU A 175 3.31 15.74 -5.48
C LEU A 175 3.34 15.72 -7.01
N ALA A 176 2.39 15.03 -7.65
CA ALA A 176 2.29 14.97 -9.11
C ALA A 176 2.09 16.36 -9.72
N SER A 177 1.23 17.19 -9.12
CA SER A 177 1.02 18.58 -9.57
C SER A 177 2.28 19.43 -9.44
N ILE A 178 3.03 19.31 -8.34
CA ILE A 178 4.30 20.04 -8.15
C ILE A 178 5.33 19.60 -9.21
N LEU A 179 5.49 18.29 -9.42
CA LEU A 179 6.45 17.76 -10.39
C LEU A 179 6.06 18.13 -11.83
N ALA A 180 4.77 18.11 -12.16
CA ALA A 180 4.27 18.57 -13.46
C ALA A 180 4.59 20.04 -13.73
N ASN A 181 4.36 20.91 -12.74
CA ASN A 181 4.62 22.35 -12.86
C ASN A 181 6.12 22.70 -12.81
N SER A 182 7.00 21.79 -12.40
CA SER A 182 8.45 22.01 -12.45
C SER A 182 9.00 22.14 -13.87
N GLY A 183 8.30 21.59 -14.87
CA GLY A 183 8.72 21.57 -16.27
C GLY A 183 9.89 20.60 -16.57
N TRP A 184 10.36 19.82 -15.60
CA TRP A 184 11.51 18.93 -15.78
C TRP A 184 11.15 17.58 -16.39
N PHE A 185 9.89 17.17 -16.28
CA PHE A 185 9.44 15.83 -16.64
C PHE A 185 8.45 15.87 -17.79
N HIS A 186 8.62 14.94 -18.73
CA HIS A 186 7.62 14.70 -19.76
C HIS A 186 6.32 14.15 -19.15
N PRO A 187 5.13 14.53 -19.63
CA PRO A 187 3.85 14.09 -19.07
C PRO A 187 3.71 12.56 -18.95
N ILE A 188 4.21 11.83 -19.95
CA ILE A 188 4.19 10.36 -19.95
C ILE A 188 5.10 9.77 -18.88
N SER A 189 6.25 10.39 -18.58
CA SER A 189 7.10 9.94 -17.47
C SER A 189 6.41 10.12 -16.12
N LEU A 190 5.66 11.21 -15.95
CA LEU A 190 4.84 11.44 -14.76
C LEU A 190 3.68 10.44 -14.69
N ALA A 191 3.06 10.12 -15.82
CA ALA A 191 2.02 9.09 -15.90
C ALA A 191 2.55 7.70 -15.51
N MET A 192 3.74 7.33 -16.00
CA MET A 192 4.42 6.10 -15.58
C MET A 192 4.68 6.09 -14.08
N GLY A 193 5.16 7.20 -13.51
CA GLY A 193 5.36 7.36 -12.07
C GLY A 193 4.06 7.33 -11.24
N ALA A 194 2.92 7.65 -11.83
CA ALA A 194 1.61 7.54 -11.19
C ALA A 194 1.15 6.09 -11.01
N GLY A 195 1.77 5.14 -11.71
CA GLY A 195 1.50 3.71 -11.59
C GLY A 195 2.12 3.09 -10.35
N VAL A 196 1.67 3.49 -9.16
CA VAL A 196 2.27 3.05 -7.89
C VAL A 196 1.74 1.70 -7.37
N GLY A 197 0.84 1.03 -8.11
CA GLY A 197 0.18 -0.20 -7.67
C GLY A 197 -1.07 0.04 -6.82
N SER A 198 -1.64 1.25 -6.88
CA SER A 198 -2.91 1.61 -6.24
C SER A 198 -3.82 2.31 -7.24
N GLY A 199 -4.96 1.72 -7.55
CA GLY A 199 -5.93 2.33 -8.48
C GLY A 199 -6.43 3.69 -8.00
N SER A 200 -6.61 3.88 -6.69
CA SER A 200 -7.09 5.15 -6.14
C SER A 200 -6.04 6.26 -6.21
N MET A 201 -4.80 5.96 -5.87
CA MET A 201 -3.71 6.91 -5.96
C MET A 201 -3.36 7.24 -7.41
N MET A 202 -3.37 6.22 -8.27
CA MET A 202 -3.17 6.38 -9.71
C MET A 202 -4.22 7.32 -10.29
N ALA A 203 -5.52 7.07 -10.04
CA ALA A 203 -6.61 7.92 -10.51
C ALA A 203 -6.45 9.38 -10.03
N ALA A 204 -5.97 9.56 -8.80
CA ALA A 204 -5.79 10.89 -8.23
C ALA A 204 -4.61 11.66 -8.84
N MET A 205 -3.50 10.98 -9.14
CA MET A 205 -2.38 11.57 -9.86
C MET A 205 -2.72 11.82 -11.34
N THR A 206 -3.32 10.86 -12.02
CA THR A 206 -3.67 11.02 -13.45
C THR A 206 -4.72 12.09 -13.66
N GLY A 207 -5.68 12.23 -12.76
CA GLY A 207 -6.66 13.33 -12.78
C GLY A 207 -5.99 14.70 -12.70
N ALA A 208 -5.02 14.87 -11.79
CA ALA A 208 -4.25 16.12 -11.71
C ALA A 208 -3.41 16.37 -12.96
N LEU A 209 -2.70 15.34 -13.45
CA LEU A 209 -1.86 15.45 -14.64
C LEU A 209 -2.69 15.76 -15.89
N ALA A 210 -3.89 15.22 -16.02
CA ALA A 210 -4.79 15.49 -17.14
C ALA A 210 -5.32 16.93 -17.15
N ILE A 211 -5.46 17.58 -15.99
CA ILE A 211 -5.82 19.00 -15.91
C ILE A 211 -4.66 19.88 -16.39
N ILE A 212 -3.42 19.51 -16.02
CA ILE A 212 -2.22 20.28 -16.36
C ILE A 212 -1.81 20.06 -17.83
N PHE A 213 -1.98 18.83 -18.34
CA PHE A 213 -1.62 18.42 -19.70
C PHE A 213 -2.86 17.87 -20.45
N PRO A 214 -3.84 18.72 -20.78
CA PRO A 214 -5.10 18.26 -21.39
C PRO A 214 -4.90 17.57 -22.73
N GLU A 215 -3.91 17.99 -23.53
CA GLU A 215 -3.61 17.37 -24.82
C GLU A 215 -3.09 15.93 -24.71
N SER A 216 -2.46 15.58 -23.57
CA SER A 216 -1.92 14.24 -23.32
C SER A 216 -2.79 13.41 -22.37
N ALA A 217 -4.00 13.86 -22.03
CA ALA A 217 -4.84 13.23 -21.00
C ALA A 217 -5.13 11.74 -21.27
N ASN A 218 -5.42 11.38 -22.53
CA ASN A 218 -5.66 9.99 -22.92
C ASN A 218 -4.42 9.12 -22.75
N ASP A 219 -3.26 9.61 -23.18
CA ASP A 219 -2.00 8.89 -23.04
C ASP A 219 -1.60 8.78 -21.57
N ILE A 220 -1.80 9.83 -20.76
CA ILE A 220 -1.55 9.81 -19.32
C ILE A 220 -2.37 8.68 -18.66
N ALA A 221 -3.67 8.60 -18.97
CA ALA A 221 -4.52 7.55 -18.42
C ALA A 221 -4.08 6.15 -18.87
N LEU A 222 -3.72 5.99 -20.14
CA LEU A 222 -3.27 4.73 -20.72
C LEU A 222 -1.96 4.25 -20.08
N PHE A 223 -0.93 5.09 -20.07
CA PHE A 223 0.39 4.73 -19.57
C PHE A 223 0.40 4.55 -18.05
N ALA A 224 -0.33 5.39 -17.30
CA ALA A 224 -0.47 5.20 -15.86
C ALA A 224 -1.22 3.91 -15.52
N GLY A 225 -2.29 3.59 -16.25
CA GLY A 225 -3.03 2.33 -16.10
C GLY A 225 -2.14 1.12 -16.33
N ALA A 226 -1.39 1.12 -17.43
CA ALA A 226 -0.43 0.07 -17.75
C ALA A 226 0.65 -0.04 -16.67
N ALA A 227 1.28 1.08 -16.28
CA ALA A 227 2.29 1.14 -15.24
C ALA A 227 1.80 0.60 -13.89
N ASN A 228 0.56 0.94 -13.51
CA ASN A 228 -0.06 0.49 -12.29
C ASN A 228 -0.33 -1.01 -12.29
N LEU A 229 -0.84 -1.54 -13.41
CA LEU A 229 -1.06 -2.97 -13.58
C LEU A 229 0.27 -3.73 -13.48
N ILE A 230 1.29 -3.26 -14.20
CA ILE A 230 2.60 -3.87 -14.20
C ILE A 230 3.22 -3.79 -12.79
N THR A 231 3.17 -2.65 -12.11
CA THR A 231 3.68 -2.52 -10.72
C THR A 231 2.97 -3.47 -9.75
N THR A 232 1.65 -3.63 -9.91
CA THR A 232 0.88 -4.57 -9.06
C THR A 232 1.36 -6.01 -9.26
N ILE A 233 1.63 -6.41 -10.51
CA ILE A 233 2.02 -7.77 -10.86
C ILE A 233 3.53 -7.96 -10.64
N VAL A 234 4.36 -7.23 -11.36
CA VAL A 234 5.82 -7.37 -11.32
C VAL A 234 6.40 -6.90 -10.00
N GLY A 235 5.94 -5.77 -9.47
CA GLY A 235 6.42 -5.23 -8.21
C GLY A 235 6.24 -6.20 -7.05
N THR A 236 5.24 -7.08 -7.11
CA THR A 236 5.07 -8.18 -6.13
C THR A 236 6.24 -9.18 -6.19
N TYR A 237 6.70 -9.59 -7.38
CA TYR A 237 7.88 -10.46 -7.53
C TYR A 237 9.15 -9.76 -7.05
N VAL A 238 9.32 -8.49 -7.40
CA VAL A 238 10.44 -7.66 -6.90
C VAL A 238 10.40 -7.59 -5.38
N CYS A 239 9.22 -7.44 -4.77
CA CYS A 239 9.07 -7.41 -3.32
C CYS A 239 9.51 -8.73 -2.66
N ILE A 240 9.11 -9.88 -3.21
CA ILE A 240 9.44 -11.20 -2.66
C ILE A 240 10.95 -11.48 -2.79
N PHE A 241 11.51 -11.32 -3.98
CA PHE A 241 12.86 -11.77 -4.30
C PHE A 241 13.94 -10.73 -4.02
N PHE A 242 13.58 -9.44 -3.94
CA PHE A 242 14.54 -8.35 -3.80
C PHE A 242 14.23 -7.43 -2.61
N SER A 243 13.10 -6.71 -2.64
CA SER A 243 12.84 -5.64 -1.66
C SER A 243 12.84 -6.15 -0.22
N LEU A 244 12.16 -7.27 0.06
CA LEU A 244 12.07 -7.80 1.42
C LEU A 244 13.39 -8.40 1.93
N PRO A 245 14.14 -9.23 1.16
CA PRO A 245 15.49 -9.65 1.53
C PRO A 245 16.43 -8.46 1.80
N VAL A 246 16.44 -7.45 0.92
CA VAL A 246 17.31 -6.28 1.05
C VAL A 246 16.93 -5.43 2.26
N THR A 247 15.64 -5.22 2.50
CA THR A 247 15.17 -4.50 3.71
C THR A 247 15.63 -5.20 4.98
N ASN A 248 15.55 -6.53 5.05
CA ASN A 248 16.05 -7.29 6.20
C ASN A 248 17.57 -7.16 6.36
N TYR A 249 18.32 -7.18 5.26
CA TYR A 249 19.77 -6.97 5.29
C TYR A 249 20.13 -5.58 5.82
N LEU A 250 19.52 -4.54 5.26
CA LEU A 250 19.77 -3.16 5.67
C LEU A 250 19.31 -2.90 7.10
N TYR A 251 18.17 -3.46 7.52
CA TYR A 251 17.71 -3.38 8.90
C TYR A 251 18.77 -3.90 9.88
N ARG A 252 19.36 -5.07 9.61
CA ARG A 252 20.42 -5.67 10.45
C ARG A 252 21.67 -4.79 10.55
N LYS A 253 21.95 -3.97 9.52
CA LYS A 253 23.09 -3.05 9.49
C LYS A 253 22.79 -1.71 10.15
N LEU A 254 21.60 -1.16 9.92
CA LEU A 254 21.21 0.18 10.32
C LEU A 254 20.61 0.24 11.73
N GLU A 255 19.86 -0.77 12.17
CA GLU A 255 19.23 -0.78 13.50
C GLU A 255 20.24 -0.63 14.64
N PRO A 256 21.40 -1.32 14.65
CA PRO A 256 22.37 -1.17 15.73
C PRO A 256 22.95 0.25 15.84
N VAL A 257 22.97 1.00 14.74
CA VAL A 257 23.54 2.36 14.66
C VAL A 257 22.47 3.41 14.96
N LEU A 258 21.33 3.34 14.27
CA LEU A 258 20.25 4.32 14.36
C LEU A 258 19.33 4.04 15.56
N GLY A 259 19.04 2.78 15.84
CA GLY A 259 18.15 2.35 16.93
C GLY A 259 18.70 2.63 18.34
N ARG A 260 20.01 2.81 18.50
CA ARG A 260 20.63 3.26 19.76
C ARG A 260 20.35 4.73 20.06
N ARG A 261 20.16 5.57 19.04
CA ARG A 261 19.86 7.00 19.23
C ARG A 261 18.43 7.21 19.73
N SER A 262 17.48 6.43 19.22
CA SER A 262 16.09 6.42 19.73
C SER A 262 16.02 6.04 21.21
N ARG A 263 16.73 4.97 21.66
CA ARG A 263 16.81 4.60 23.09
C ARG A 263 17.37 5.70 24.00
N LYS A 264 18.35 6.48 23.52
CA LYS A 264 18.91 7.61 24.27
C LYS A 264 17.96 8.81 24.33
N ALA A 265 17.08 8.98 23.34
CA ALA A 265 16.06 10.01 23.34
C ALA A 265 14.91 9.67 24.28
N GLU A 266 14.45 8.41 24.29
CA GLU A 266 13.45 7.90 25.25
C GLU A 266 13.92 8.04 26.71
N ASN A 267 15.17 7.69 27.02
CA ASN A 267 15.69 7.79 28.40
C ASN A 267 15.93 9.25 28.88
N LYS A 268 15.70 10.25 28.03
CA LYS A 268 15.83 11.68 28.35
C LYS A 268 14.49 12.42 28.39
N ALA A 269 13.41 11.79 27.93
CA ALA A 269 12.04 12.31 28.00
C ALA A 269 11.34 11.75 29.25
#